data_AF-A0A538LQL2-F1
#
_entry.id   AF-A0A538LQL2-F1
#
_cell.length_a   1.000
_cell.length_b   1.000
_cell.length_c   1.000
_cell.angle_alpha   90.00
_cell.angle_beta   90.00
_cell.angle_gamma   90.00
#
_symmetry.space_group_name_H-M   'P 1'
#
loop_
_entity.id
_entity.type
_entity.pdbx_description
1 polymer ?
#
loop_
_entity_poly.entity_id
_entity_poly.type
_entity_poly.pdbx_seq_one_letter_code
_entity_poly.pdbx_strand_id
1 'polypeptide(L)'
;MTLRAGPLEHDATLPDGRVVRVRIGLPEDGYIRARELRTVTVELYGNGEHLAAVSSILEPEQEDEARAMLRRIVAGLESGELPPTAGAIEPVADTLP
;
A
#
# COMPACT_ATOMS: atom_id res chain seq x y z
N MET A 1 -2.13 -14.59 -9.27
CA MET A 1 -3.48 -13.99 -9.31
C MET A 1 -3.28 -12.54 -9.78
N THR A 2 -4.21 -11.61 -9.56
CA THR A 2 -3.99 -10.18 -9.85
C THR A 2 -4.53 -9.35 -8.68
N LEU A 3 -4.13 -8.09 -8.57
CA LEU A 3 -4.64 -7.18 -7.54
C LEU A 3 -6.15 -6.88 -7.70
N ARG A 4 -6.74 -7.25 -8.84
CA ARG A 4 -8.20 -7.21 -9.05
C ARG A 4 -8.95 -8.28 -8.28
N ALA A 5 -8.28 -9.40 -7.97
CA ALA A 5 -8.88 -10.48 -7.19
C ALA A 5 -8.93 -10.16 -5.70
N GLY A 6 -8.07 -9.25 -5.24
CA GLY A 6 -8.03 -8.75 -3.87
C GLY A 6 -6.75 -7.94 -3.61
N PRO A 7 -6.77 -7.03 -2.63
CA PRO A 7 -5.58 -6.32 -2.22
C PRO A 7 -4.58 -7.24 -1.51
N LEU A 8 -3.32 -6.85 -1.52
CA LEU A 8 -2.31 -7.36 -0.59
C LEU A 8 -2.36 -6.53 0.68
N GLU A 9 -2.33 -7.19 1.84
CA GLU A 9 -2.38 -6.53 3.14
C GLU A 9 -1.30 -7.09 4.08
N HIS A 10 -0.71 -6.20 4.88
CA HIS A 10 0.21 -6.59 5.94
C HIS A 10 0.21 -5.57 7.08
N ASP A 11 0.30 -6.04 8.32
CA ASP A 11 0.44 -5.19 9.49
C ASP A 11 1.93 -4.97 9.79
N ALA A 12 2.35 -3.71 9.91
CA ALA A 12 3.69 -3.30 10.33
C ALA A 12 3.63 -2.77 11.77
N THR A 13 4.53 -3.25 12.63
CA THR A 13 4.68 -2.73 14.00
C THR A 13 5.73 -1.63 14.01
N LEU A 14 5.32 -0.39 14.25
CA LEU A 14 6.22 0.75 14.31
C LEU A 14 7.15 0.66 15.54
N PRO A 15 8.31 1.36 15.55
CA PRO A 15 9.21 1.39 16.71
C PRO A 15 8.57 1.91 18.00
N ASP A 16 7.50 2.70 17.91
CA ASP A 16 6.73 3.20 19.05
C ASP A 16 5.64 2.22 19.55
N GLY A 17 5.56 1.03 18.94
CA GLY A 17 4.61 -0.03 19.28
C GLY A 17 3.23 0.11 18.64
N ARG A 18 2.94 1.19 17.90
CA ARG A 18 1.70 1.30 17.13
C ARG A 18 1.72 0.33 15.95
N VAL A 19 0.54 -0.17 15.57
CA VAL A 19 0.38 -1.02 14.39
C VAL A 19 -0.22 -0.20 13.25
N VAL A 20 0.40 -0.30 12.08
CA VAL A 20 -0.09 0.30 10.83
C VAL A 20 -0.32 -0.82 9.82
N ARG A 21 -1.54 -0.91 9.29
CA ARG A 21 -1.87 -1.79 8.18
C ARG A 21 -1.47 -1.12 6.87
N VAL A 22 -0.68 -1.82 6.07
CA VAL A 22 -0.36 -1.47 4.68
C VAL A 22 -1.27 -2.28 3.77
N ARG A 23 -1.94 -1.60 2.84
CA ARG A 23 -2.80 -2.19 1.81
C ARG A 23 -2.29 -1.77 0.43
N ILE A 24 -2.09 -2.72 -0.47
CA ILE A 24 -1.74 -2.46 -1.88
C ILE A 24 -2.76 -3.15 -2.76
N GLY A 25 -3.52 -2.37 -3.53
CA GLY A 25 -4.58 -2.92 -4.37
C GLY A 25 -5.30 -1.83 -5.14
N LEU A 26 -6.46 -2.16 -5.69
CA LEU A 26 -7.33 -1.15 -6.29
C LEU A 26 -8.08 -0.41 -5.17
N PRO A 27 -8.33 0.91 -5.33
CA PRO A 27 -9.10 1.65 -4.34
C PRO A 27 -10.52 1.10 -4.25
N GLU A 28 -11.08 1.09 -3.05
CA GLU A 28 -12.48 0.71 -2.85
C GLU A 28 -13.38 1.91 -3.14
N ASP A 29 -13.71 2.10 -4.43
CA ASP A 29 -14.66 3.11 -4.89
C ASP A 29 -16.02 2.48 -5.22
N GLY A 30 -17.03 2.78 -4.41
CA GLY A 30 -18.40 2.27 -4.60
C GLY A 30 -19.13 2.81 -5.85
N TYR A 31 -18.59 3.86 -6.50
CA TYR A 31 -19.16 4.45 -7.71
C TYR A 31 -18.53 3.91 -8.99
N ILE A 32 -17.35 3.28 -8.91
CA ILE A 32 -16.61 2.75 -10.07
C ILE A 32 -16.53 1.23 -9.96
N ARG A 33 -16.86 0.50 -11.03
CA ARG A 33 -16.76 -0.97 -10.97
C ARG A 33 -15.28 -1.35 -10.87
N ALA A 34 -14.94 -2.32 -10.02
CA ALA A 34 -13.55 -2.80 -9.83
C ALA A 34 -12.80 -3.18 -11.13
N ARG A 35 -13.53 -3.60 -12.17
CA ARG A 35 -12.96 -3.90 -13.50
C ARG A 35 -12.53 -2.66 -14.30
N GLU A 36 -13.07 -1.49 -13.98
CA GLU A 36 -12.81 -0.22 -14.65
C GLU A 36 -11.66 0.54 -13.98
N LEU A 37 -11.39 0.25 -12.71
CA LEU A 37 -10.24 0.77 -11.99
C LEU A 37 -8.94 0.15 -12.53
N ARG A 38 -7.95 0.99 -12.81
CA ARG A 38 -6.58 0.57 -13.19
C ARG A 38 -5.54 1.03 -12.21
N THR A 39 -5.76 2.16 -11.55
CA THR A 39 -4.85 2.71 -10.56
C THR A 39 -4.74 1.78 -9.37
N VAL A 40 -3.51 1.33 -9.10
CA VAL A 40 -3.15 0.67 -7.86
C VAL A 40 -2.81 1.75 -6.84
N THR A 41 -3.30 1.60 -5.62
CA THR A 41 -3.03 2.49 -4.49
C THR A 41 -2.26 1.75 -3.41
N VAL A 42 -1.44 2.51 -2.69
CA VAL A 42 -0.83 2.11 -1.43
C VAL A 42 -1.53 2.92 -0.35
N GLU A 43 -2.17 2.23 0.60
CA GLU A 43 -2.94 2.84 1.68
C GLU A 43 -2.38 2.38 3.04
N LEU A 44 -2.32 3.31 3.98
CA LEU A 44 -1.93 3.08 5.36
C LEU A 44 -3.12 3.32 6.29
N TYR A 45 -3.36 2.38 7.21
CA TYR A 45 -4.39 2.51 8.24
C TYR A 45 -3.80 2.29 9.62
N GLY A 46 -4.20 3.09 10.61
CA GLY A 46 -3.79 2.93 12.00
C GLY A 46 -4.98 3.18 12.93
N ASN A 47 -5.18 2.31 13.92
CA ASN A 47 -6.34 2.37 14.83
C ASN A 47 -7.70 2.45 14.11
N GLY A 48 -7.83 1.83 12.94
CA GLY A 48 -9.05 1.88 12.12
C GLY A 48 -9.23 3.16 11.32
N GLU A 49 -8.31 4.12 11.41
CA GLU A 49 -8.33 5.37 10.64
C GLU A 49 -7.38 5.30 9.44
N HIS A 50 -7.76 5.97 8.36
CA HIS A 50 -6.92 6.12 7.17
C HIS A 50 -5.86 7.20 7.40
N LEU A 51 -4.59 6.79 7.36
CA LEU A 51 -3.44 7.67 7.65
C LEU A 51 -2.87 8.32 6.39
N ALA A 52 -2.76 7.55 5.30
CA ALA A 52 -2.17 8.01 4.05
C ALA A 52 -2.62 7.12 2.88
N ALA A 53 -2.78 7.73 1.71
CA ALA A 53 -2.90 7.02 0.44
C ALA A 53 -2.06 7.70 -0.62
N VAL A 54 -1.42 6.89 -1.47
CA VAL A 54 -0.76 7.34 -2.69
C VAL A 54 -1.12 6.40 -3.83
N SER A 55 -1.13 6.91 -5.06
CA SER A 55 -1.17 6.02 -6.24
C SER A 55 0.22 5.42 -6.42
N SER A 56 0.29 4.20 -6.96
CA SER A 56 1.55 3.63 -7.42
C SER A 56 1.59 3.59 -8.94
N ILE A 57 2.79 3.40 -9.48
CA ILE A 57 3.01 3.18 -10.90
C ILE A 57 2.65 1.75 -11.36
N LEU A 58 2.23 0.88 -10.43
CA LEU A 58 1.95 -0.51 -10.73
C LEU A 58 0.64 -0.66 -11.50
N GLU A 59 0.62 -1.60 -12.42
CA GLU A 59 -0.58 -2.09 -13.05
C GLU A 59 -1.21 -3.24 -12.22
N PRO A 60 -2.53 -3.48 -12.33
CA PRO A 60 -3.23 -4.50 -11.55
C PRO A 60 -2.70 -5.93 -11.71
N GLU A 61 -2.01 -6.20 -12.81
CA GLU A 61 -1.43 -7.50 -13.14
C GLU A 61 -0.06 -7.76 -12.49
N GLN A 62 0.57 -6.72 -11.90
CA GLN A 62 1.93 -6.77 -11.32
C GLN A 62 1.94 -7.21 -9.85
N GLU A 63 1.49 -8.44 -9.59
CA GLU A 63 1.38 -8.98 -8.21
C GLU A 63 2.74 -9.13 -7.51
N ASP A 64 3.78 -9.55 -8.24
CA ASP A 64 5.08 -9.81 -7.65
C ASP A 64 5.80 -8.52 -7.27
N GLU A 65 5.71 -7.50 -8.11
CA GLU A 65 6.17 -6.13 -7.82
C GLU A 65 5.38 -5.53 -6.66
N ALA A 66 4.04 -5.70 -6.64
CA ALA A 66 3.24 -5.24 -5.51
C ALA A 66 3.66 -5.92 -4.19
N ARG A 67 3.99 -7.22 -4.22
CA ARG A 67 4.48 -7.93 -3.03
C ARG A 67 5.87 -7.45 -2.62
N ALA A 68 6.75 -7.13 -3.56
CA ALA A 68 8.06 -6.56 -3.28
C ALA A 68 7.95 -5.15 -2.68
N MET A 69 7.07 -4.31 -3.24
CA MET A 69 6.73 -2.99 -2.73
C MET A 69 6.19 -3.07 -1.29
N LEU A 70 5.24 -3.98 -1.04
CA LEU A 70 4.67 -4.22 0.29
C LEU A 70 5.76 -4.54 1.31
N ARG A 71 6.65 -5.50 1.00
CA ARG A 71 7.76 -5.87 1.89
C ARG A 71 8.68 -4.68 2.19
N ARG A 72 8.98 -3.86 1.17
CA ARG A 72 9.85 -2.69 1.33
C ARG A 72 9.21 -1.62 2.22
N ILE A 73 7.92 -1.35 2.03
CA ILE A 73 7.17 -0.40 2.87
C ILE A 73 7.10 -0.91 4.30
N VAL A 74 6.71 -2.17 4.51
CA VAL A 74 6.65 -2.79 5.85
C VAL A 74 7.99 -2.69 6.55
N ALA A 75 9.08 -3.12 5.90
CA ALA A 75 10.41 -3.06 6.50
C ALA A 75 10.83 -1.62 6.88
N GLY A 76 10.53 -0.63 6.03
CA GLY A 76 10.83 0.77 6.33
C GLY A 76 9.97 1.34 7.47
N LEU A 77 8.70 0.94 7.59
CA LEU A 77 7.83 1.33 8.70
C LEU A 77 8.30 0.70 10.02
N GLU A 78 8.64 -0.59 10.00
CA GLU A 78 9.11 -1.34 11.18
C GLU A 78 10.47 -0.86 11.68
N SER A 79 11.37 -0.48 10.76
CA SER A 79 12.68 0.09 11.13
C SER A 79 12.59 1.55 11.62
N GLY A 80 11.50 2.25 11.29
CA GLY A 80 11.34 3.69 11.52
C GLY A 80 12.01 4.58 10.48
N GLU A 81 12.61 4.01 9.43
CA GLU A 81 13.15 4.77 8.29
C GLU A 81 12.06 5.47 7.48
N LEU A 82 10.87 4.86 7.40
CA LEU A 82 9.67 5.44 6.81
C LEU A 82 8.70 5.86 7.92
N PRO A 83 8.38 7.16 8.08
CA PRO A 83 7.22 7.54 8.86
C PRO A 83 5.93 7.11 8.14
N PRO A 84 4.82 6.85 8.85
CA PRO A 84 3.56 6.40 8.27
C PRO A 84 2.79 7.58 7.63
N THR A 85 3.37 8.20 6.60
CA THR A 85 2.82 9.37 5.91
C THR A 85 2.92 9.21 4.39
N ALA A 86 2.03 9.91 3.66
CA ALA A 86 1.98 9.84 2.20
C ALA A 86 3.33 10.19 1.54
N GLY A 87 3.94 11.31 1.92
CA GLY A 87 5.21 11.75 1.32
C GLY A 87 6.40 10.84 1.61
N ALA A 88 6.33 9.97 2.62
CA ALA A 88 7.37 8.97 2.87
C ALA A 88 7.19 7.70 2.04
N ILE A 89 5.94 7.30 1.77
CA ILE A 89 5.65 6.10 0.97
C ILE A 89 5.59 6.38 -0.54
N GLU A 90 5.31 7.62 -0.95
CA GLU A 90 5.24 8.05 -2.36
C GLU A 90 6.51 7.66 -3.17
N PRO A 91 7.75 7.92 -2.70
CA PRO A 91 8.94 7.53 -3.48
C PRO A 91 9.06 6.02 -3.68
N VAL A 92 8.53 5.22 -2.75
CA VAL A 92 8.51 3.76 -2.88
C VAL A 92 7.42 3.34 -3.87
N ALA A 93 6.25 3.99 -3.84
CA ALA A 93 5.13 3.75 -4.74
C ALA A 93 5.40 4.17 -6.20
N ASP A 94 6.29 5.15 -6.40
CA ASP A 94 6.70 5.69 -7.70
C ASP A 94 7.88 4.95 -8.35
N THR A 95 8.38 3.89 -7.70
CA THR A 95 9.53 3.13 -8.19
C THR A 95 9.16 1.67 -8.43
N LEU A 96 9.60 1.10 -9.56
CA LEU A 96 9.49 -0.34 -9.78
C LEU A 96 10.48 -1.06 -8.84
N PRO A 97 10.01 -1.98 -7.99
CA PRO A 97 10.87 -2.73 -7.07
C PRO A 97 11.80 -3.74 -7.75
#